data_AF-A0A924AX29-F1
#
_entry.id   AF-A0A924AX29-F1
#
_cell.length_a   1.000
_cell.length_b   1.000
_cell.length_c   1.000
_cell.angle_alpha   90.00
_cell.angle_beta   90.00
_cell.angle_gamma   90.00
#
_symmetry.space_group_name_H-M   'P 1'
#
loop_
_entity.id
_entity.type
_entity.pdbx_description
1 polymer ?
#
loop_
_entity_poly.entity_id
_entity_poly.type
_entity_poly.pdbx_seq_one_letter_code
_entity_poly.pdbx_strand_id
1 'polypeptide(L)'
;MSFITYAQNFEDVILWRALGYIRNGFYIDVGANDPVEHSVTKAFYDAGWSGINIEPLPAFHEIFERQRPRDINLAVAAGAADGEVTLFDVPAVNGWASSDAEVAAGHRAHGYQVAELRLPQLSLSTICAQHVHGEVHFLKIDVEGFEGEVLRGMDFQRWRPWVLVIEATMPNSRVTNHQGWESLVTSQQYEFAYFDGLNRYYVAAEHRALGAVMALQPNVFDDFIPWQLARASEGATLQEAARQAESDAHAFTREQLRAASATLQDEQALHALTRAALHGAYGAHEVLHQALLEAQAATATTREQQQQDRRALDAARAALSEEYAAHAATRHAQQQDRLALDATHGALNAEHAAHALTRVALENEYTAHAATRTAHQDDERASAHGTDHRREYIDAVNTLTAEAQRRHVELEQMLAAASAYAHKLETDWLSTSTWALSLERQVLEMRNNRYWRLTAPLRTVGASGVKGLADAVRAWQGRTVTWLVSRERLRRLILPRLAQMPWLSARVSRAVNQMRCTPPPPPPHARQTDVPPQLINLPASARQVLADLRRITLSKKP
;
A
#
# COMPACT_ATOMS: atom_id res chain seq x y z
N MET A 1 -44.32 9.31 -10.78
CA MET A 1 -43.50 10.50 -10.50
C MET A 1 -44.46 11.66 -10.54
N SER A 2 -44.49 12.49 -9.50
CA SER A 2 -45.36 13.67 -9.45
C SER A 2 -45.01 14.63 -10.60
N PHE A 3 -46.02 15.31 -11.14
CA PHE A 3 -45.83 16.33 -12.17
C PHE A 3 -45.06 17.53 -11.59
N ILE A 4 -44.08 18.05 -12.32
CA ILE A 4 -43.31 19.22 -11.87
C ILE A 4 -43.89 20.45 -12.55
N THR A 5 -44.49 21.35 -11.78
CA THR A 5 -45.01 22.62 -12.29
C THR A 5 -43.91 23.68 -12.29
N TYR A 6 -43.84 24.40 -13.40
CA TYR A 6 -42.95 25.53 -13.65
C TYR A 6 -43.71 26.87 -13.70
N ALA A 7 -45.02 26.81 -13.93
CA ALA A 7 -45.88 27.97 -14.13
C ALA A 7 -46.18 28.73 -12.82
N GLN A 8 -46.37 30.04 -12.92
CA GLN A 8 -46.56 30.92 -11.76
C GLN A 8 -47.90 30.72 -11.06
N ASN A 9 -48.96 30.49 -11.83
CA ASN A 9 -50.33 30.32 -11.34
C ASN A 9 -50.88 28.92 -11.68
N PHE A 10 -50.00 27.93 -11.80
CA PHE A 10 -50.31 26.51 -12.06
C PHE A 10 -51.07 26.25 -13.36
N GLU A 11 -50.89 27.11 -14.36
CA GLU A 11 -51.49 27.00 -15.69
C GLU A 11 -51.13 25.67 -16.35
N ASP A 12 -49.86 25.26 -16.21
CA ASP A 12 -49.34 24.00 -16.72
C ASP A 12 -49.99 22.77 -16.07
N VAL A 13 -50.39 22.84 -14.80
CA VAL A 13 -51.12 21.76 -14.10
C VAL A 13 -52.51 21.57 -14.70
N ILE A 14 -53.24 22.67 -14.95
CA ILE A 14 -54.57 22.63 -15.55
C ILE A 14 -54.49 22.06 -16.97
N LEU A 15 -53.53 22.56 -17.76
CA LEU A 15 -53.28 22.06 -19.10
C LEU A 15 -52.85 20.60 -19.09
N TRP A 16 -52.00 20.18 -18.13
CA TRP A 16 -51.54 18.79 -18.04
C TRP A 16 -52.66 17.84 -17.67
N ARG A 17 -53.59 18.26 -16.79
CA ARG A 17 -54.81 17.50 -16.50
C ARG A 17 -55.64 17.27 -17.78
N ALA A 18 -55.74 18.29 -18.63
CA ALA A 18 -56.53 18.23 -19.85
C ALA A 18 -55.83 17.53 -21.02
N LEU A 19 -54.51 17.61 -21.12
CA LEU A 19 -53.76 17.26 -22.33
C LEU A 19 -52.60 16.27 -22.10
N GLY A 20 -52.30 15.91 -20.85
CA GLY A 20 -51.13 15.06 -20.50
C GLY A 20 -51.18 13.63 -21.05
N TYR A 21 -52.33 13.21 -21.60
CA TYR A 21 -52.45 11.94 -22.33
C TYR A 21 -51.86 12.00 -23.75
N ILE A 22 -51.62 13.19 -24.28
CA ILE A 22 -51.11 13.42 -25.63
C ILE A 22 -49.60 13.30 -25.62
N ARG A 23 -49.07 12.53 -26.58
CA ARG A 23 -47.63 12.34 -26.75
C ARG A 23 -47.11 13.29 -27.82
N ASN A 24 -46.02 14.00 -27.52
CA ASN A 24 -45.37 14.92 -28.44
C ASN A 24 -46.34 15.98 -29.01
N GLY A 25 -47.16 16.58 -28.16
CA GLY A 25 -48.05 17.66 -28.58
C GLY A 25 -47.29 18.94 -28.94
N PHE A 26 -48.06 19.94 -29.35
CA PHE A 26 -47.56 21.20 -29.90
C PHE A 26 -48.25 22.39 -29.25
N TYR A 27 -47.46 23.39 -28.84
CA TYR A 27 -47.94 24.63 -28.23
C TYR A 27 -47.43 25.85 -28.96
N ILE A 28 -48.10 26.97 -28.73
CA ILE A 28 -47.61 28.31 -29.08
C ILE A 28 -47.65 29.16 -27.81
N ASP A 29 -46.54 29.79 -27.49
CA ASP A 29 -46.34 30.61 -26.29
C ASP A 29 -45.97 32.04 -26.71
N VAL A 30 -46.90 32.98 -26.52
CA VAL A 30 -46.72 34.39 -26.84
C VAL A 30 -46.44 35.15 -25.55
N GLY A 31 -45.28 35.81 -25.51
CA GLY A 31 -44.73 36.35 -24.26
C GLY A 31 -44.16 35.23 -23.40
N ALA A 32 -43.26 34.44 -24.00
CA ALA A 32 -42.72 33.22 -23.39
C ALA A 32 -41.74 33.51 -22.24
N ASN A 33 -41.11 34.69 -22.20
CA ASN A 33 -40.27 35.19 -21.12
C ASN A 33 -39.13 34.23 -20.69
N ASP A 34 -39.11 33.71 -19.46
CA ASP A 34 -38.07 32.78 -19.02
C ASP A 34 -38.43 31.33 -19.41
N PRO A 35 -37.52 30.54 -20.00
CA PRO A 35 -37.80 29.16 -20.40
C PRO A 35 -37.99 28.16 -19.25
N VAL A 36 -37.79 28.57 -18.00
CA VAL A 36 -37.92 27.73 -16.81
C VAL A 36 -38.77 28.39 -15.74
N GLU A 37 -38.46 29.63 -15.37
CA GLU A 37 -39.17 30.35 -14.32
C GLU A 37 -40.51 30.86 -14.85
N HIS A 38 -41.61 30.50 -14.16
CA HIS A 38 -42.98 30.86 -14.54
C HIS A 38 -43.42 30.32 -15.92
N SER A 39 -42.64 29.39 -16.50
CA SER A 39 -42.91 28.84 -17.83
C SER A 39 -44.08 27.85 -17.81
N VAL A 40 -45.13 28.16 -18.58
CA VAL A 40 -46.27 27.26 -18.80
C VAL A 40 -45.89 26.06 -19.67
N THR A 41 -44.89 26.21 -20.54
CA THR A 41 -44.51 25.22 -21.56
C THR A 41 -43.33 24.33 -21.15
N LYS A 42 -42.66 24.63 -20.04
CA LYS A 42 -41.47 23.89 -19.61
C LYS A 42 -41.76 22.42 -19.32
N ALA A 43 -42.80 22.14 -18.54
CA ALA A 43 -43.19 20.78 -18.17
C ALA A 43 -43.55 19.92 -19.40
N PHE A 44 -44.26 20.50 -20.37
CA PHE A 44 -44.65 19.82 -21.62
C PHE A 44 -43.43 19.42 -22.45
N TYR A 45 -42.47 20.32 -22.60
CA TYR A 45 -41.25 20.02 -23.32
C TYR A 45 -40.39 18.97 -22.62
N ASP A 46 -40.28 19.01 -21.29
CA ASP A 46 -39.61 17.93 -20.57
C ASP A 46 -40.29 16.57 -20.81
N ALA A 47 -41.60 16.58 -21.02
CA ALA A 47 -42.39 15.41 -21.44
C ALA A 47 -42.32 15.08 -22.95
N GLY A 48 -41.45 15.75 -23.71
CA GLY A 48 -41.18 15.46 -25.13
C GLY A 48 -41.98 16.28 -26.14
N TRP A 49 -42.77 17.26 -25.68
CA TRP A 49 -43.45 18.20 -26.57
C TRP A 49 -42.46 19.18 -27.19
N SER A 50 -42.91 19.87 -28.23
CA SER A 50 -42.19 20.96 -28.89
C SER A 50 -43.19 21.98 -29.40
N GLY A 51 -42.81 23.25 -29.46
CA GLY A 51 -43.72 24.30 -29.91
C GLY A 51 -43.00 25.54 -30.44
N ILE A 52 -43.72 26.66 -30.44
CA ILE A 52 -43.20 27.96 -30.81
C ILE A 52 -43.17 28.83 -29.55
N ASN A 53 -42.01 29.39 -29.24
CA ASN A 53 -41.84 30.43 -28.20
C ASN A 53 -41.61 31.77 -28.90
N ILE A 54 -42.47 32.75 -28.64
CA ILE A 54 -42.35 34.11 -29.17
C ILE A 54 -41.94 35.02 -28.02
N GLU A 55 -40.69 35.47 -28.06
CA GLU A 55 -40.07 36.28 -27.02
C GLU A 55 -39.17 37.36 -27.66
N PRO A 56 -39.61 38.63 -27.68
CA PRO A 56 -38.92 39.70 -28.39
C PRO A 56 -37.62 40.16 -27.71
N LEU A 57 -37.45 39.94 -26.39
CA LEU A 57 -36.25 40.41 -25.68
C LEU A 57 -35.03 39.54 -26.01
N PRO A 58 -33.93 40.12 -26.54
CA PRO A 58 -32.76 39.36 -26.96
C PRO A 58 -32.14 38.50 -25.85
N ALA A 59 -32.15 39.00 -24.61
CA ALA A 59 -31.60 38.29 -23.46
C ALA A 59 -32.32 36.95 -23.21
N PHE A 60 -33.65 36.92 -23.31
CA PHE A 60 -34.43 35.70 -23.13
C PHE A 60 -34.39 34.80 -24.36
N HIS A 61 -34.43 35.37 -25.57
CA HIS A 61 -34.28 34.61 -26.82
C HIS A 61 -33.00 33.78 -26.84
N GLU A 62 -31.86 34.36 -26.43
CA GLU A 62 -30.59 33.61 -26.34
C GLU A 62 -30.64 32.45 -25.33
N ILE A 63 -31.41 32.59 -24.25
CA ILE A 63 -31.58 31.52 -23.25
C ILE A 63 -32.46 30.40 -23.85
N PHE A 64 -33.54 30.76 -24.55
CA PHE A 64 -34.40 29.82 -25.28
C PHE A 64 -33.60 29.01 -26.30
N GLU A 65 -32.79 29.64 -27.15
CA GLU A 65 -31.95 28.93 -28.13
C GLU A 65 -31.03 27.87 -27.48
N ARG A 66 -30.53 28.15 -26.28
CA ARG A 66 -29.66 27.21 -25.54
C ARG A 66 -30.44 26.10 -24.83
N GLN A 67 -31.56 26.44 -24.20
CA GLN A 67 -32.29 25.52 -23.30
C GLN A 67 -33.43 24.76 -23.99
N ARG A 68 -33.96 25.32 -25.08
CA ARG A 68 -35.15 24.86 -25.79
C ARG A 68 -34.86 24.56 -27.28
N PRO A 69 -33.80 23.80 -27.63
CA PRO A 69 -33.41 23.59 -29.04
C PRO A 69 -34.39 22.74 -29.87
N ARG A 70 -35.40 22.09 -29.27
CA ARG A 70 -36.48 21.44 -30.05
C ARG A 70 -37.62 22.40 -30.40
N ASP A 71 -37.72 23.51 -29.69
CA ASP A 71 -38.72 24.54 -29.98
C ASP A 71 -38.23 25.44 -31.09
N ILE A 72 -39.17 26.11 -31.74
CA ILE A 72 -38.92 27.22 -32.64
C ILE A 72 -38.96 28.50 -31.79
N ASN A 73 -37.81 29.13 -31.56
CA ASN A 73 -37.73 30.32 -30.70
C ASN A 73 -37.57 31.57 -31.57
N LEU A 74 -38.54 32.50 -31.48
CA LEU A 74 -38.64 33.66 -32.35
C LEU A 74 -38.41 34.96 -31.57
N ALA A 75 -37.39 35.72 -31.97
CA ALA A 75 -37.08 37.06 -31.48
C ALA A 75 -37.93 38.14 -32.18
N VAL A 76 -39.25 38.04 -32.07
CA VAL A 76 -40.22 38.96 -32.67
C VAL A 76 -41.33 39.27 -31.67
N ALA A 77 -42.02 40.39 -31.83
CA ALA A 77 -43.29 40.62 -31.18
C ALA A 77 -44.45 39.99 -31.98
N ALA A 78 -45.52 39.58 -31.31
CA ALA A 78 -46.77 39.21 -31.96
C ALA A 78 -47.76 40.38 -31.91
N GLY A 79 -48.50 40.60 -32.99
CA GLY A 79 -49.51 41.67 -33.04
C GLY A 79 -50.51 41.50 -34.18
N ALA A 80 -51.29 42.54 -34.47
CA ALA A 80 -52.40 42.46 -35.42
C ALA A 80 -51.96 42.31 -36.90
N ALA A 81 -50.75 42.75 -37.23
CA ALA A 81 -50.19 42.68 -38.57
C ALA A 81 -48.65 42.63 -38.54
N ASP A 82 -48.06 42.23 -39.65
CA ASP A 82 -46.60 42.22 -39.83
C ASP A 82 -46.08 43.66 -39.95
N GLY A 83 -44.94 43.96 -39.33
CA GLY A 83 -44.36 45.30 -39.32
C GLY A 83 -43.27 45.48 -38.27
N GLU A 84 -43.20 46.68 -37.70
CA GLU A 84 -42.30 47.03 -36.61
C GLU A 84 -43.13 47.55 -35.44
N VAL A 85 -42.71 47.24 -34.22
CA VAL A 85 -43.34 47.72 -32.99
C VAL A 85 -42.29 48.26 -32.03
N THR A 86 -42.70 49.20 -31.18
CA THR A 86 -41.89 49.61 -30.03
C THR A 86 -42.30 48.76 -28.83
N LEU A 87 -41.35 48.03 -28.27
CA LEU A 87 -41.47 47.35 -26.98
C LEU A 87 -40.89 48.25 -25.89
N PHE A 88 -41.62 48.37 -24.79
CA PHE A 88 -41.22 49.09 -23.59
C PHE A 88 -40.83 48.08 -22.52
N ASP A 89 -39.53 47.91 -22.29
CA ASP A 89 -38.98 46.99 -21.30
C ASP A 89 -38.70 47.70 -19.98
N VAL A 90 -38.83 46.98 -18.86
CA VAL A 90 -38.41 47.40 -17.53
C VAL A 90 -37.26 46.47 -17.10
N PRO A 91 -35.99 46.78 -17.42
CA PRO A 91 -34.88 45.84 -17.22
C PRO A 91 -34.67 45.36 -15.77
N ALA A 92 -35.22 46.08 -14.81
CA ALA A 92 -35.16 45.74 -13.39
C ALA A 92 -36.19 44.68 -12.96
N VAL A 93 -37.21 44.40 -13.79
CA VAL A 93 -38.33 43.52 -13.45
C VAL A 93 -38.65 42.62 -14.66
N ASN A 94 -38.38 41.32 -14.52
CA ASN A 94 -38.69 40.34 -15.55
C ASN A 94 -40.21 40.23 -15.74
N GLY A 95 -40.65 40.06 -16.99
CA GLY A 95 -42.06 39.86 -17.35
C GLY A 95 -42.84 41.14 -17.62
N TRP A 96 -42.34 42.34 -17.30
CA TRP A 96 -43.10 43.60 -17.47
C TRP A 96 -42.93 44.29 -18.83
N ALA A 97 -42.35 43.60 -19.81
CA ALA A 97 -42.18 44.18 -21.14
C ALA A 97 -43.52 44.21 -21.87
N SER A 98 -43.93 45.39 -22.35
CA SER A 98 -45.20 45.57 -23.05
C SER A 98 -45.03 46.46 -24.28
N SER A 99 -45.83 46.23 -25.31
CA SER A 99 -45.96 47.14 -26.45
C SER A 99 -47.05 48.20 -26.26
N ASP A 100 -47.74 48.20 -25.12
CA ASP A 100 -48.70 49.24 -24.74
C ASP A 100 -47.98 50.44 -24.10
N ALA A 101 -48.10 51.60 -24.76
CA ALA A 101 -47.51 52.85 -24.29
C ALA A 101 -48.13 53.38 -22.98
N GLU A 102 -49.39 53.06 -22.68
CA GLU A 102 -50.05 53.45 -21.43
C GLU A 102 -49.49 52.64 -20.25
N VAL A 103 -49.23 51.35 -20.45
CA VAL A 103 -48.57 50.47 -19.46
C VAL A 103 -47.18 51.00 -19.14
N ALA A 104 -46.40 51.33 -20.18
CA ALA A 104 -45.09 51.95 -20.03
C ALA A 104 -45.13 53.30 -19.30
N ALA A 105 -46.13 54.15 -19.60
CA ALA A 105 -46.33 55.41 -18.89
C ALA A 105 -46.66 55.18 -17.41
N GLY A 106 -47.47 54.17 -17.10
CA GLY A 106 -47.74 53.70 -15.75
C GLY A 106 -46.47 53.32 -14.99
N HIS A 107 -45.59 52.51 -15.59
CA HIS A 107 -44.32 52.12 -14.96
C HIS A 107 -43.40 53.33 -14.70
N ARG A 108 -43.29 54.26 -15.66
CA ARG A 108 -42.52 55.51 -15.48
C ARG A 108 -43.07 56.35 -14.33
N ALA A 109 -44.39 56.46 -14.21
CA ALA A 109 -45.04 57.20 -13.13
C ALA A 109 -44.74 56.60 -11.74
N HIS A 110 -44.51 55.29 -11.66
CA HIS A 110 -44.10 54.59 -10.44
C HIS A 110 -42.58 54.59 -10.21
N GLY A 111 -41.80 55.32 -11.02
CA GLY A 111 -40.36 55.51 -10.83
C GLY A 111 -39.47 54.44 -11.47
N TYR A 112 -40.03 53.54 -12.30
CA TYR A 112 -39.24 52.55 -13.01
C TYR A 112 -38.55 53.15 -14.23
N GLN A 113 -37.33 52.67 -14.52
CA GLN A 113 -36.65 52.96 -15.77
C GLN A 113 -37.24 52.08 -16.88
N VAL A 114 -37.68 52.72 -17.96
CA VAL A 114 -38.26 52.04 -19.12
C VAL A 114 -37.33 52.23 -20.32
N ALA A 115 -36.88 51.12 -20.89
CA ALA A 115 -36.12 51.07 -22.14
C ALA A 115 -37.08 50.90 -23.32
N GLU A 116 -36.78 51.57 -24.45
CA GLU A 116 -37.56 51.44 -25.68
C GLU A 116 -36.76 50.67 -26.71
N LEU A 117 -37.33 49.59 -27.23
CA LEU A 117 -36.73 48.76 -28.26
C LEU A 117 -37.64 48.71 -29.48
N ARG A 118 -37.12 49.05 -30.66
CA ARG A 118 -37.82 48.82 -31.92
C ARG A 118 -37.42 47.46 -32.47
N LEU A 119 -38.41 46.65 -32.77
CA LEU A 119 -38.21 45.26 -33.13
C LEU A 119 -39.31 44.76 -34.09
N PRO A 120 -39.00 43.73 -34.90
CA PRO A 120 -39.95 43.18 -35.84
C PRO A 120 -41.17 42.63 -35.12
N GLN A 121 -42.34 42.91 -35.70
CA GLN A 121 -43.62 42.36 -35.31
C GLN A 121 -44.14 41.47 -36.44
N LEU A 122 -44.68 40.30 -36.08
CA LEU A 122 -45.40 39.42 -36.99
C LEU A 122 -46.80 39.13 -36.46
N SER A 123 -47.75 38.93 -37.36
CA SER A 123 -49.04 38.36 -37.01
C SER A 123 -48.90 36.88 -36.65
N LEU A 124 -49.74 36.38 -35.73
CA LEU A 124 -49.78 34.96 -35.43
C LEU A 124 -50.11 34.12 -36.68
N SER A 125 -50.89 34.66 -37.61
CA SER A 125 -51.17 34.03 -38.90
C SER A 125 -49.90 33.81 -39.74
N THR A 126 -49.02 34.82 -39.81
CA THR A 126 -47.73 34.68 -40.51
C THR A 126 -46.83 33.65 -39.83
N ILE A 127 -46.71 33.71 -38.50
CA ILE A 127 -45.90 32.77 -37.71
C ILE A 127 -46.42 31.33 -37.91
N CYS A 128 -47.74 31.14 -37.80
CA CYS A 128 -48.35 29.82 -37.97
C CYS A 128 -48.18 29.29 -39.40
N ALA A 129 -48.28 30.14 -40.42
CA ALA A 129 -48.05 29.74 -41.81
C ALA A 129 -46.63 29.24 -42.08
N GLN A 130 -45.64 29.78 -41.36
CA GLN A 130 -44.23 29.41 -41.52
C GLN A 130 -43.86 28.14 -40.76
N HIS A 131 -44.49 27.90 -39.61
CA HIS A 131 -43.97 26.97 -38.61
C HIS A 131 -44.94 25.88 -38.14
N VAL A 132 -46.26 26.07 -38.32
CA VAL A 132 -47.27 25.11 -37.86
C VAL A 132 -47.61 24.14 -38.99
N HIS A 133 -47.39 22.85 -38.75
CA HIS A 133 -47.65 21.77 -39.72
C HIS A 133 -48.70 20.76 -39.25
N GLY A 134 -49.28 20.95 -38.07
CA GLY A 134 -50.22 20.02 -37.47
C GLY A 134 -51.13 20.68 -36.44
N GLU A 135 -51.66 19.88 -35.52
CA GLU A 135 -52.55 20.35 -34.47
C GLU A 135 -51.81 21.21 -33.44
N VAL A 136 -52.40 22.35 -33.09
CA VAL A 136 -51.97 23.16 -31.96
C VAL A 136 -52.85 22.77 -30.77
N HIS A 137 -52.24 22.30 -29.71
CA HIS A 137 -52.97 21.78 -28.56
C HIS A 137 -53.31 22.89 -27.57
N PHE A 138 -52.40 23.86 -27.40
CA PHE A 138 -52.74 25.09 -26.72
C PHE A 138 -51.96 26.30 -27.24
N LEU A 139 -52.56 27.47 -27.09
CA LEU A 139 -51.97 28.79 -27.34
C LEU A 139 -52.04 29.60 -26.04
N LYS A 140 -50.90 30.04 -25.52
CA LYS A 140 -50.78 30.97 -24.38
C LYS A 140 -50.47 32.37 -24.88
N ILE A 141 -51.18 33.38 -24.38
CA ILE A 141 -50.97 34.80 -24.68
C ILE A 141 -50.95 35.58 -23.38
N ASP A 142 -49.86 36.28 -23.14
CA ASP A 142 -49.60 37.10 -21.96
C ASP A 142 -48.48 38.06 -22.37
N VAL A 143 -48.90 39.26 -22.73
CA VAL A 143 -48.05 40.29 -23.34
C VAL A 143 -48.30 41.64 -22.66
N GLU A 144 -48.67 41.58 -21.38
CA GLU A 144 -48.85 42.69 -20.46
C GLU A 144 -49.72 43.81 -21.07
N GLY A 145 -50.95 43.47 -21.48
CA GLY A 145 -51.97 44.42 -21.95
C GLY A 145 -52.14 44.49 -23.48
N PHE A 146 -51.30 43.78 -24.23
CA PHE A 146 -51.34 43.77 -25.71
C PHE A 146 -52.12 42.57 -26.30
N GLU A 147 -52.84 41.81 -25.47
CA GLU A 147 -53.47 40.52 -25.84
C GLU A 147 -54.45 40.69 -27.00
N GLY A 148 -55.23 41.77 -27.00
CA GLY A 148 -56.20 42.07 -28.05
C GLY A 148 -55.57 42.26 -29.42
N GLU A 149 -54.39 42.87 -29.52
CA GLU A 149 -53.68 43.05 -30.79
C GLU A 149 -53.11 41.72 -31.29
N VAL A 150 -52.56 40.90 -30.41
CA VAL A 150 -52.11 39.54 -30.73
C VAL A 150 -53.27 38.71 -31.30
N LEU A 151 -54.45 38.75 -30.66
CA LEU A 151 -55.64 38.02 -31.08
C LEU A 151 -56.15 38.48 -32.46
N ARG A 152 -56.07 39.78 -32.78
CA ARG A 152 -56.46 40.30 -34.11
C ARG A 152 -55.57 39.78 -35.23
N GLY A 153 -54.33 39.38 -34.92
CA GLY A 153 -53.39 38.80 -35.88
C GLY A 153 -53.60 37.31 -36.15
N MET A 154 -54.56 36.66 -35.49
CA MET A 154 -54.77 35.23 -35.56
C MET A 154 -55.97 34.85 -36.45
N ASP A 155 -55.76 33.91 -37.37
CA ASP A 155 -56.83 33.26 -38.14
C ASP A 155 -57.22 31.93 -37.47
N PHE A 156 -58.18 31.99 -36.56
CA PHE A 156 -58.70 30.82 -35.83
C PHE A 156 -59.48 29.82 -36.70
N GLN A 157 -59.83 30.18 -37.93
CA GLN A 157 -60.47 29.24 -38.87
C GLN A 157 -59.43 28.35 -39.55
N ARG A 158 -58.21 28.87 -39.72
CA ARG A 158 -57.11 28.14 -40.36
C ARG A 158 -56.21 27.42 -39.37
N TRP A 159 -55.83 28.07 -38.28
CA TRP A 159 -55.03 27.47 -37.21
C TRP A 159 -55.85 27.44 -35.94
N ARG A 160 -56.09 26.22 -35.44
CA ARG A 160 -57.14 25.96 -34.47
C ARG A 160 -56.58 25.36 -33.18
N PRO A 161 -56.00 26.17 -32.26
CA PRO A 161 -55.61 25.69 -30.95
C PRO A 161 -56.79 25.03 -30.22
N TRP A 162 -56.60 23.88 -29.58
CA TRP A 162 -57.68 23.25 -28.83
C TRP A 162 -58.05 24.06 -27.58
N VAL A 163 -57.04 24.61 -26.93
CA VAL A 163 -57.15 25.41 -25.70
C VAL A 163 -56.47 26.76 -25.90
N LEU A 164 -57.10 27.82 -25.42
CA LEU A 164 -56.51 29.15 -25.30
C LEU A 164 -56.32 29.49 -23.83
N VAL A 165 -55.16 30.02 -23.48
CA VAL A 165 -54.84 30.57 -22.16
C VAL A 165 -54.44 32.02 -22.37
N ILE A 166 -55.26 32.96 -21.90
CA ILE A 166 -55.08 34.38 -22.21
C ILE A 166 -55.10 35.17 -20.90
N GLU A 167 -54.05 35.95 -20.66
CA GLU A 167 -54.01 36.86 -19.52
C GLU A 167 -55.20 37.84 -19.61
N ALA A 168 -55.92 38.00 -18.50
CA ALA A 168 -57.21 38.67 -18.48
C ALA A 168 -57.29 39.76 -17.41
N THR A 169 -56.14 40.23 -16.92
CA THR A 169 -56.02 41.31 -15.94
C THR A 169 -55.25 42.49 -16.50
N MET A 170 -55.54 43.69 -15.98
CA MET A 170 -54.64 44.82 -16.20
C MET A 170 -53.27 44.51 -15.59
N PRO A 171 -52.16 44.99 -16.20
CA PRO A 171 -50.81 44.75 -15.70
C PRO A 171 -50.69 45.05 -14.20
N ASN A 172 -50.13 44.11 -13.44
CA ASN A 172 -49.94 44.19 -11.99
C ASN A 172 -51.21 44.50 -11.18
N SER A 173 -52.38 44.07 -11.65
CA SER A 173 -53.67 44.33 -11.03
C SER A 173 -54.52 43.07 -10.92
N ARG A 174 -55.54 43.12 -10.05
CA ARG A 174 -56.61 42.10 -9.97
C ARG A 174 -57.84 42.49 -10.79
N VAL A 175 -57.81 43.66 -11.42
CA VAL A 175 -58.90 44.16 -12.25
C VAL A 175 -58.83 43.47 -13.61
N THR A 176 -59.92 42.82 -14.00
CA THR A 176 -59.95 42.10 -15.28
C THR A 176 -60.11 43.05 -16.48
N ASN A 177 -59.47 42.74 -17.60
CA ASN A 177 -59.54 43.53 -18.85
C ASN A 177 -60.13 42.76 -20.06
N HIS A 178 -60.55 41.50 -19.87
CA HIS A 178 -61.02 40.62 -20.95
C HIS A 178 -62.15 41.17 -21.82
N GLN A 179 -62.96 42.10 -21.32
CA GLN A 179 -64.03 42.72 -22.10
C GLN A 179 -63.52 43.41 -23.37
N GLY A 180 -62.25 43.83 -23.40
CA GLY A 180 -61.62 44.44 -24.57
C GLY A 180 -61.32 43.47 -25.72
N TRP A 181 -61.25 42.16 -25.46
CA TRP A 181 -60.80 41.17 -26.45
C TRP A 181 -61.61 39.87 -26.51
N GLU A 182 -62.44 39.54 -25.51
CA GLU A 182 -63.14 38.25 -25.39
C GLU A 182 -64.05 37.94 -26.60
N SER A 183 -64.61 38.98 -27.25
CA SER A 183 -65.42 38.82 -28.46
C SER A 183 -64.63 38.29 -29.66
N LEU A 184 -63.32 38.54 -29.73
CA LEU A 184 -62.43 38.03 -30.78
C LEU A 184 -62.27 36.51 -30.69
N VAL A 185 -62.42 35.95 -29.49
CA VAL A 185 -62.30 34.52 -29.21
C VAL A 185 -63.66 33.84 -29.29
N THR A 186 -64.66 34.36 -28.59
CA THR A 186 -66.00 33.75 -28.51
C THR A 186 -66.74 33.77 -29.85
N SER A 187 -66.53 34.79 -30.69
CA SER A 187 -67.09 34.80 -32.06
C SER A 187 -66.52 33.70 -32.96
N GLN A 188 -65.36 33.14 -32.60
CA GLN A 188 -64.69 32.04 -33.29
C GLN A 188 -65.05 30.66 -32.69
N GLN A 189 -66.18 30.56 -31.99
CA GLN A 189 -66.66 29.30 -31.39
C GLN A 189 -65.69 28.69 -30.37
N TYR A 190 -65.02 29.54 -29.61
CA TYR A 190 -64.34 29.15 -28.37
C TYR A 190 -65.27 29.37 -27.19
N GLU A 191 -65.31 28.41 -26.27
CA GLU A 191 -66.15 28.42 -25.09
C GLU A 191 -65.31 28.67 -23.85
N PHE A 192 -65.77 29.58 -22.99
CA PHE A 192 -65.12 29.85 -21.71
C PHE A 192 -65.17 28.61 -20.81
N ALA A 193 -64.01 28.22 -20.30
CA ALA A 193 -63.84 27.03 -19.46
C ALA A 193 -63.52 27.37 -18.00
N TYR A 194 -62.60 28.31 -17.77
CA TYR A 194 -62.08 28.58 -16.43
C TYR A 194 -61.42 29.97 -16.33
N PHE A 195 -61.35 30.53 -15.13
CA PHE A 195 -60.57 31.73 -14.80
C PHE A 195 -59.80 31.45 -13.50
N ASP A 196 -58.47 31.52 -13.57
CA ASP A 196 -57.58 31.19 -12.44
C ASP A 196 -57.24 32.39 -11.55
N GLY A 197 -57.86 33.54 -11.80
CA GLY A 197 -57.57 34.81 -11.15
C GLY A 197 -56.62 35.73 -11.94
N LEU A 198 -55.94 35.19 -12.95
CA LEU A 198 -55.00 35.89 -13.84
C LEU A 198 -55.37 35.64 -15.31
N ASN A 199 -55.42 34.37 -15.70
CA ASN A 199 -55.69 33.89 -17.06
C ASN A 199 -57.12 33.37 -17.19
N ARG A 200 -57.73 33.64 -18.35
CA ARG A 200 -58.96 32.99 -18.80
C ARG A 200 -58.63 31.88 -19.79
N TYR A 201 -59.31 30.77 -19.62
CA TYR A 201 -59.16 29.57 -20.44
C TYR A 201 -60.38 29.42 -21.33
N TYR A 202 -60.13 29.18 -22.61
CA TYR A 202 -61.17 28.89 -23.58
C TYR A 202 -60.86 27.60 -24.32
N VAL A 203 -61.89 26.87 -24.72
CA VAL A 203 -61.76 25.60 -25.42
C VAL A 203 -62.53 25.68 -26.73
N ALA A 204 -61.93 25.20 -27.82
CA ALA A 204 -62.59 25.14 -29.12
C ALA A 204 -63.84 24.25 -29.02
N ALA A 205 -64.96 24.63 -29.64
CA ALA A 205 -66.25 23.91 -29.50
C ALA A 205 -66.15 22.41 -29.82
N GLU A 206 -65.34 22.04 -30.81
CA GLU A 206 -65.03 20.66 -31.20
C GLU A 206 -64.30 19.85 -30.11
N HIS A 207 -63.65 20.53 -29.15
CA HIS A 207 -62.95 19.95 -28.01
C HIS A 207 -63.65 20.25 -26.67
N ARG A 208 -64.93 20.63 -26.66
CA ARG A 208 -65.71 21.01 -25.46
C ARG A 208 -65.53 20.09 -24.25
N ALA A 209 -65.31 18.78 -24.46
CA ALA A 209 -65.06 17.82 -23.39
C ALA A 209 -63.87 18.20 -22.49
N LEU A 210 -62.86 18.90 -23.01
CA LEU A 210 -61.71 19.39 -22.24
C LEU A 210 -62.14 20.48 -21.23
N GLY A 211 -63.14 21.30 -21.57
CA GLY A 211 -63.63 22.37 -20.70
C GLY A 211 -64.11 21.85 -19.33
N ALA A 212 -64.79 20.69 -19.31
CA ALA A 212 -65.24 20.06 -18.07
C ALA A 212 -64.07 19.59 -17.17
N VAL A 213 -62.97 19.14 -17.78
CA VAL A 213 -61.76 18.69 -17.07
C VAL A 213 -61.00 19.88 -16.46
N MET A 214 -61.03 21.03 -17.17
CA MET A 214 -60.34 22.26 -16.79
C MET A 214 -61.12 23.15 -15.82
N ALA A 215 -62.42 22.91 -15.64
CA ALA A 215 -63.30 23.77 -14.84
C ALA A 215 -62.95 23.84 -13.33
N LEU A 216 -62.06 22.96 -12.86
CA LEU A 216 -61.61 22.93 -11.47
C LEU A 216 -60.22 23.54 -11.34
N GLN A 217 -60.03 24.34 -10.30
CA GLN A 217 -58.69 24.79 -9.90
C GLN A 217 -57.75 23.60 -9.60
N PRO A 218 -56.43 23.77 -9.76
CA PRO A 218 -55.43 22.82 -9.29
C PRO A 218 -55.64 22.48 -7.82
N ASN A 219 -55.56 21.20 -7.48
CA ASN A 219 -55.86 20.69 -6.15
C ASN A 219 -55.08 19.40 -5.85
N VAL A 220 -55.32 18.82 -4.68
CA VAL A 220 -54.60 17.66 -4.16
C VAL A 220 -54.68 16.40 -5.04
N PHE A 221 -55.61 16.34 -6.00
CA PHE A 221 -55.76 15.21 -6.91
C PHE A 221 -54.86 15.30 -8.15
N ASP A 222 -54.13 16.41 -8.34
CA ASP A 222 -53.28 16.63 -9.52
C ASP A 222 -51.84 16.10 -9.37
N ASP A 223 -51.46 15.61 -8.17
CA ASP A 223 -50.13 15.04 -7.87
C ASP A 223 -48.96 15.83 -8.48
N PHE A 224 -48.85 17.12 -8.12
CA PHE A 224 -47.78 17.99 -8.60
C PHE A 224 -46.92 18.56 -7.47
N ILE A 225 -45.69 18.96 -7.82
CA ILE A 225 -44.77 19.68 -6.95
C ILE A 225 -44.18 20.89 -7.70
N PRO A 226 -43.99 22.05 -7.04
CA PRO A 226 -43.28 23.17 -7.62
C PRO A 226 -41.83 22.82 -7.96
N TRP A 227 -41.33 23.30 -9.09
CA TRP A 227 -39.97 23.00 -9.56
C TRP A 227 -38.88 23.44 -8.58
N GLN A 228 -39.09 24.52 -7.83
CA GLN A 228 -38.15 24.98 -6.80
C GLN A 228 -38.02 23.95 -5.69
N LEU A 229 -39.15 23.33 -5.29
CA LEU A 229 -39.17 22.27 -4.29
C LEU A 229 -38.53 20.99 -4.84
N ALA A 230 -38.84 20.62 -6.08
CA ALA A 230 -38.22 19.49 -6.76
C ALA A 230 -36.68 19.65 -6.80
N ARG A 231 -36.20 20.82 -7.24
CA ARG A 231 -34.77 21.15 -7.30
C ARG A 231 -34.11 21.18 -5.92
N ALA A 232 -34.79 21.70 -4.90
CA ALA A 232 -34.30 21.68 -3.53
C ALA A 232 -34.18 20.26 -2.97
N SER A 233 -35.16 19.40 -3.26
CA SER A 233 -35.14 17.99 -2.85
C SER A 233 -34.00 17.21 -3.52
N GLU A 234 -33.78 17.43 -4.82
CA GLU A 234 -32.63 16.86 -5.54
C GLU A 234 -31.30 17.34 -4.93
N GLY A 235 -31.18 18.64 -4.68
CA GLY A 235 -30.01 19.24 -4.04
C GLY A 235 -29.71 18.63 -2.66
N ALA A 236 -30.74 18.43 -1.84
CA ALA A 236 -30.61 17.79 -0.53
C ALA A 236 -30.13 16.33 -0.67
N THR A 237 -30.73 15.55 -1.57
CA THR A 237 -30.27 14.17 -1.83
C THR A 237 -28.84 14.10 -2.35
N LEU A 238 -28.42 15.03 -3.22
CA LEU A 238 -27.04 15.10 -3.71
C LEU A 238 -26.06 15.46 -2.60
N GLN A 239 -26.44 16.40 -1.72
CA GLN A 239 -25.62 16.79 -0.58
C GLN A 239 -25.49 15.65 0.45
N GLU A 240 -26.55 14.89 0.67
CA GLU A 240 -26.54 13.71 1.54
C GLU A 240 -25.68 12.60 0.94
N ALA A 241 -25.80 12.33 -0.36
CA ALA A 241 -24.93 11.41 -1.08
C ALA A 241 -23.45 11.82 -1.03
N ALA A 242 -23.16 13.12 -1.13
CA ALA A 242 -21.80 13.66 -1.01
C ALA A 242 -21.24 13.47 0.41
N ARG A 243 -22.03 13.76 1.45
CA ARG A 243 -21.65 13.53 2.86
C ARG A 243 -21.37 12.05 3.14
N GLN A 244 -22.20 11.16 2.59
CA GLN A 244 -21.99 9.73 2.73
C GLN A 244 -20.68 9.30 2.06
N ALA A 245 -20.41 9.77 0.84
CA ALA A 245 -19.16 9.46 0.14
C ALA A 245 -17.92 9.98 0.88
N GLU A 246 -17.99 11.16 1.50
CA GLU A 246 -16.92 11.72 2.32
C GLU A 246 -16.69 10.90 3.60
N SER A 247 -17.77 10.50 4.28
CA SER A 247 -17.70 9.61 5.45
C SER A 247 -17.05 8.27 5.12
N ASP A 248 -17.42 7.66 3.99
CA ASP A 248 -16.85 6.40 3.51
C ASP A 248 -15.35 6.55 3.18
N ALA A 249 -14.96 7.67 2.55
CA ALA A 249 -13.56 7.97 2.26
C ALA A 249 -12.73 8.16 3.54
N HIS A 250 -13.28 8.83 4.56
CA HIS A 250 -12.65 8.95 5.87
C HIS A 250 -12.54 7.62 6.59
N ALA A 251 -13.56 6.77 6.53
CA ALA A 251 -13.51 5.43 7.10
C ALA A 251 -12.39 4.59 6.46
N PHE A 252 -12.33 4.58 5.12
CA PHE A 252 -11.27 3.90 4.37
C PHE A 252 -9.88 4.43 4.74
N THR A 253 -9.71 5.75 4.81
CA THR A 253 -8.43 6.37 5.16
C THR A 253 -7.98 6.01 6.57
N ARG A 254 -8.90 5.99 7.55
CA ARG A 254 -8.60 5.56 8.93
C ARG A 254 -8.16 4.10 9.00
N GLU A 255 -8.79 3.23 8.21
CA GLU A 255 -8.40 1.82 8.13
C GLU A 255 -6.99 1.64 7.55
N GLN A 256 -6.67 2.36 6.46
CA GLN A 256 -5.33 2.37 5.89
C GLN A 256 -4.27 2.90 6.88
N LEU A 257 -4.59 3.97 7.61
CA LEU A 257 -3.69 4.53 8.61
C LEU A 257 -3.45 3.55 9.78
N ARG A 258 -4.49 2.83 10.22
CA ARG A 258 -4.36 1.77 11.24
C ARG A 258 -3.46 0.64 10.76
N ALA A 259 -3.64 0.16 9.52
CA ALA A 259 -2.80 -0.88 8.95
C ALA A 259 -1.34 -0.45 8.81
N ALA A 260 -1.10 0.80 8.37
CA ALA A 260 0.24 1.37 8.29
C ALA A 260 0.89 1.52 9.68
N SER A 261 0.13 1.97 10.68
CA SER A 261 0.61 2.10 12.06
C SER A 261 0.98 0.73 12.66
N ALA A 262 0.17 -0.30 12.45
CA ALA A 262 0.47 -1.66 12.89
C ALA A 262 1.77 -2.19 12.25
N THR A 263 1.96 -1.96 10.94
CA THR A 263 3.19 -2.33 10.23
C THR A 263 4.41 -1.62 10.82
N LEU A 264 4.29 -0.32 11.13
CA LEU A 264 5.37 0.45 11.75
C LEU A 264 5.71 -0.07 13.16
N GLN A 265 4.71 -0.46 13.95
CA GLN A 265 4.91 -1.05 15.27
C GLN A 265 5.65 -2.39 15.18
N ASP A 266 5.28 -3.24 14.22
CA ASP A 266 5.97 -4.51 13.96
C ASP A 266 7.44 -4.30 13.54
N GLU A 267 7.71 -3.31 12.68
CA GLU A 267 9.08 -2.94 12.29
C GLU A 267 9.90 -2.43 13.49
N GLN A 268 9.29 -1.60 14.35
CA GLN A 268 9.95 -1.12 15.57
C GLN A 268 10.26 -2.26 16.55
N ALA A 269 9.34 -3.22 16.72
CA ALA A 269 9.56 -4.40 17.55
C ALA A 269 10.70 -5.27 17.01
N LEU A 270 10.76 -5.49 15.70
CA LEU A 270 11.85 -6.21 15.05
C LEU A 270 13.20 -5.50 15.24
N HIS A 271 13.24 -4.17 15.07
CA HIS A 271 14.44 -3.39 15.33
C HIS A 271 14.91 -3.47 16.80
N ALA A 272 13.98 -3.51 17.75
CA ALA A 272 14.31 -3.68 19.18
C ALA A 272 14.92 -5.07 19.45
N LEU A 273 14.34 -6.13 18.90
CA LEU A 273 14.84 -7.51 19.02
C LEU A 273 16.24 -7.67 18.42
N THR A 274 16.47 -7.14 17.22
CA THR A 274 17.79 -7.19 16.56
C THR A 274 18.85 -6.47 17.39
N ARG A 275 18.51 -5.33 18.00
CA ARG A 275 19.44 -4.58 18.86
C ARG A 275 19.79 -5.36 20.13
N ALA A 276 18.80 -6.01 20.75
CA ALA A 276 19.03 -6.85 21.92
C ALA A 276 19.92 -8.06 21.58
N ALA A 277 19.68 -8.70 20.43
CA ALA A 277 20.50 -9.82 19.96
C ALA A 277 21.96 -9.40 19.69
N LEU A 278 22.17 -8.25 19.05
CA LEU A 278 23.51 -7.68 18.84
C LEU A 278 24.23 -7.41 20.15
N HIS A 279 23.55 -6.77 21.12
CA HIS A 279 24.14 -6.50 22.43
C HIS A 279 24.51 -7.79 23.17
N GLY A 280 23.68 -8.82 23.07
CA GLY A 280 23.99 -10.15 23.62
C GLY A 280 25.22 -10.79 22.97
N ALA A 281 25.34 -10.69 21.65
CA ALA A 281 26.49 -11.20 20.92
C ALA A 281 27.80 -10.47 21.28
N TYR A 282 27.76 -9.14 21.43
CA TYR A 282 28.90 -8.36 21.90
C TYR A 282 29.35 -8.76 23.31
N GLY A 283 28.40 -8.92 24.25
CA GLY A 283 28.72 -9.37 25.61
C GLY A 283 29.32 -10.78 25.64
N ALA A 284 28.80 -11.71 24.83
CA ALA A 284 29.36 -13.06 24.71
C ALA A 284 30.78 -13.04 24.14
N HIS A 285 31.04 -12.19 23.14
CA HIS A 285 32.37 -12.02 22.56
C HIS A 285 33.37 -11.50 23.60
N GLU A 286 32.98 -10.52 24.42
CA GLU A 286 33.83 -9.93 25.45
C GLU A 286 34.22 -10.94 26.54
N VAL A 287 33.26 -11.75 27.02
CA VAL A 287 33.53 -12.84 27.97
C VAL A 287 34.48 -13.88 27.37
N LEU A 288 34.26 -14.26 26.11
CA LEU A 288 35.11 -15.25 25.44
C LEU A 288 36.54 -14.72 25.22
N HIS A 289 36.65 -13.44 24.85
CA HIS A 289 37.93 -12.75 24.69
C HIS A 289 38.70 -12.71 26.01
N GLN A 290 38.02 -12.41 27.12
CA GLN A 290 38.63 -12.42 28.45
C GLN A 290 39.13 -13.82 28.83
N ALA A 291 38.30 -14.86 28.62
CA ALA A 291 38.69 -16.24 28.88
C ALA A 291 39.90 -16.69 28.04
N LEU A 292 40.00 -16.22 26.79
CA LEU A 292 41.16 -16.48 25.93
C LEU A 292 42.44 -15.83 26.49
N LEU A 293 42.37 -14.58 26.95
CA LEU A 293 43.50 -13.88 27.56
C LEU A 293 43.97 -14.60 28.84
N GLU A 294 43.04 -15.06 29.68
CA GLU A 294 43.36 -15.84 30.89
C GLU A 294 44.03 -17.18 30.55
N ALA A 295 43.54 -17.89 29.53
CA ALA A 295 44.16 -19.14 29.07
C ALA A 295 45.57 -18.92 28.48
N GLN A 296 45.78 -17.81 27.77
CA GLN A 296 47.10 -17.42 27.26
C GLN A 296 48.08 -17.09 28.40
N ALA A 297 47.62 -16.39 29.45
CA ALA A 297 48.44 -16.11 30.62
C ALA A 297 48.82 -17.40 31.38
N ALA A 298 47.87 -18.32 31.57
CA ALA A 298 48.12 -19.60 32.25
C ALA A 298 49.09 -20.51 31.48
N THR A 299 49.04 -20.50 30.15
CA THR A 299 49.99 -21.25 29.32
C THR A 299 51.39 -20.63 29.33
N ALA A 300 51.50 -19.29 29.42
CA ALA A 300 52.78 -18.61 29.56
C ALA A 300 53.48 -18.95 30.90
N THR A 301 52.76 -18.90 32.02
CA THR A 301 53.31 -19.27 33.34
C THR A 301 53.74 -20.72 33.40
N THR A 302 52.96 -21.63 32.80
CA THR A 302 53.32 -23.05 32.72
C THR A 302 54.62 -23.26 31.92
N ARG A 303 54.83 -22.53 30.82
CA ARG A 303 56.07 -22.58 30.04
C ARG A 303 57.29 -22.07 30.81
N GLU A 304 57.12 -21.00 31.58
CA GLU A 304 58.19 -20.48 32.43
C GLU A 304 58.61 -21.51 33.50
N GLN A 305 57.63 -22.14 34.15
CA GLN A 305 57.90 -23.20 35.13
C GLN A 305 58.66 -24.37 34.49
N GLN A 306 58.23 -24.83 33.31
CA GLN A 306 58.94 -25.89 32.58
C GLN A 306 60.38 -25.51 32.23
N GLN A 307 60.65 -24.25 31.87
CA GLN A 307 62.02 -23.78 31.62
C GLN A 307 62.86 -23.79 32.90
N GLN A 308 62.29 -23.42 34.04
CA GLN A 308 62.99 -23.47 35.33
C GLN A 308 63.32 -24.91 35.74
N ASP A 309 62.35 -25.81 35.63
CA ASP A 309 62.54 -27.24 35.95
C ASP A 309 63.62 -27.85 35.05
N ARG A 310 63.64 -27.49 33.76
CA ARG A 310 64.67 -27.95 32.81
C ARG A 310 66.07 -27.44 33.18
N ARG A 311 66.19 -26.18 33.58
CA ARG A 311 67.47 -25.62 34.08
C ARG A 311 67.94 -26.33 35.35
N ALA A 312 67.03 -26.63 36.28
CA ALA A 312 67.35 -27.37 37.49
C ALA A 312 67.83 -28.80 37.17
N LEU A 313 67.20 -29.46 36.21
CA LEU A 313 67.59 -30.80 35.76
C LEU A 313 68.97 -30.82 35.10
N ASP A 314 69.26 -29.83 34.24
CA ASP A 314 70.57 -29.70 33.60
C ASP A 314 71.68 -29.41 34.63
N ALA A 315 71.39 -28.59 35.65
CA ALA A 315 72.31 -28.34 36.76
C ALA A 315 72.58 -29.61 37.60
N ALA A 316 71.55 -30.40 37.89
CA ALA A 316 71.69 -31.67 38.59
C ALA A 316 72.53 -32.69 37.80
N ARG A 317 72.36 -32.73 36.47
CA ARG A 317 73.19 -33.57 35.58
C ARG A 317 74.67 -33.15 35.58
N ALA A 318 74.94 -31.84 35.59
CA ALA A 318 76.30 -31.33 35.67
C ALA A 318 76.99 -31.70 37.00
N ALA A 319 76.29 -31.54 38.13
CA ALA A 319 76.80 -31.93 39.45
C ALA A 319 77.10 -33.44 39.53
N LEU A 320 76.22 -34.28 38.99
CA LEU A 320 76.45 -35.73 38.93
C LEU A 320 77.67 -36.08 38.07
N SER A 321 77.87 -35.37 36.95
CA SER A 321 79.05 -35.55 36.09
C SER A 321 80.35 -35.21 36.82
N GLU A 322 80.37 -34.15 37.63
CA GLU A 322 81.53 -33.80 38.46
C GLU A 322 81.83 -34.87 39.51
N GLU A 323 80.80 -35.39 40.17
CA GLU A 323 80.94 -36.47 41.16
C GLU A 323 81.48 -37.76 40.52
N TYR A 324 81.01 -38.12 39.31
CA TYR A 324 81.55 -39.23 38.54
C TYR A 324 83.03 -39.03 38.17
N ALA A 325 83.42 -37.81 37.78
CA ALA A 325 84.82 -37.49 37.47
C ALA A 325 85.71 -37.59 38.71
N ALA A 326 85.24 -37.12 39.87
CA ALA A 326 85.92 -37.24 41.14
C ALA A 326 86.13 -38.71 41.54
N HIS A 327 85.09 -39.54 41.45
CA HIS A 327 85.18 -40.97 41.73
C HIS A 327 86.07 -41.75 40.76
N ALA A 328 86.13 -41.35 39.49
CA ALA A 328 87.05 -41.94 38.51
C ALA A 328 88.52 -41.61 38.86
N ALA A 329 88.80 -40.38 39.28
CA ALA A 329 90.13 -39.96 39.73
C ALA A 329 90.58 -40.73 40.99
N THR A 330 89.70 -40.95 41.97
CA THR A 330 90.02 -41.73 43.17
C THR A 330 90.35 -43.19 42.84
N ARG A 331 89.58 -43.82 41.94
CA ARG A 331 89.87 -45.19 41.47
C ARG A 331 91.19 -45.29 40.74
N HIS A 332 91.54 -44.28 39.94
CA HIS A 332 92.80 -44.24 39.21
C HIS A 332 94.01 -44.11 40.14
N ALA A 333 93.88 -43.34 41.23
CA ALA A 333 94.91 -43.23 42.27
C ALA A 333 95.10 -44.55 43.04
N GLN A 334 94.01 -45.20 43.44
CA GLN A 334 94.06 -46.51 44.12
C GLN A 334 94.70 -47.60 43.25
N GLN A 335 94.50 -47.55 41.92
CA GLN A 335 95.12 -48.48 40.99
C GLN A 335 96.64 -48.25 40.83
N GLN A 336 97.10 -46.99 40.92
CA GLN A 336 98.53 -46.66 40.90
C GLN A 336 99.23 -47.09 42.19
N ASP A 337 98.60 -46.90 43.35
CA ASP A 337 99.15 -47.37 44.64
C ASP A 337 99.29 -48.90 44.68
N ARG A 338 98.32 -49.62 44.10
CA ARG A 338 98.37 -51.09 44.01
C ARG A 338 99.51 -51.59 43.09
N LEU A 339 99.77 -50.90 41.99
CA LEU A 339 100.91 -51.21 41.10
C LEU A 339 102.28 -50.90 41.74
N ALA A 340 102.35 -49.89 42.62
CA ALA A 340 103.56 -49.60 43.39
C ALA A 340 103.84 -50.65 44.48
N LEU A 341 102.78 -51.24 45.06
CA LEU A 341 102.86 -52.31 46.06
C LEU A 341 103.28 -53.67 45.47
N ASP A 342 102.89 -53.96 44.23
CA ASP A 342 103.33 -55.16 43.50
C ASP A 342 104.81 -55.06 43.07
N ALA A 343 105.30 -53.84 42.79
CA ALA A 343 106.72 -53.60 42.45
C ALA A 343 107.66 -53.77 43.66
N THR A 344 107.22 -53.42 44.87
CA THR A 344 108.00 -53.64 46.11
C THR A 344 108.00 -55.10 46.56
N HIS A 345 106.91 -55.85 46.35
CA HIS A 345 106.88 -57.31 46.57
C HIS A 345 107.75 -58.10 45.58
N GLY A 346 107.90 -57.61 44.35
CA GLY A 346 108.82 -58.20 43.35
C GLY A 346 110.31 -58.07 43.73
N ALA A 347 110.70 -56.96 44.37
CA ALA A 347 112.07 -56.73 44.83
C ALA A 347 112.44 -57.58 46.06
N LEU A 348 111.51 -57.79 46.99
CA LEU A 348 111.74 -58.58 48.21
C LEU A 348 111.88 -60.10 47.92
N ASN A 349 111.17 -60.61 46.91
CA ASN A 349 111.22 -62.03 46.53
C ASN A 349 112.48 -62.39 45.72
N ALA A 350 113.14 -61.42 45.08
CA ALA A 350 114.43 -61.62 44.43
C ALA A 350 115.60 -61.70 45.43
N GLU A 351 115.47 -61.07 46.60
CA GLU A 351 116.47 -61.08 47.69
C GLU A 351 116.39 -62.37 48.54
N HIS A 352 115.18 -62.94 48.73
CA HIS A 352 114.98 -64.22 49.43
C HIS A 352 115.38 -65.47 48.62
N ALA A 353 115.44 -65.41 47.29
CA ALA A 353 115.83 -66.55 46.44
C ALA A 353 117.35 -66.80 46.39
N ALA A 354 118.19 -65.83 46.79
CA ALA A 354 119.65 -66.00 46.81
C ALA A 354 120.20 -66.51 48.16
N HIS A 355 119.46 -66.35 49.26
CA HIS A 355 119.89 -66.76 50.61
C HIS A 355 119.48 -68.19 51.02
N ALA A 356 118.68 -68.88 50.21
CA ALA A 356 118.12 -70.21 50.51
C ALA A 356 118.93 -71.40 49.94
N LEU A 357 120.24 -71.23 49.67
CA LEU A 357 121.12 -72.32 49.24
C LEU A 357 122.27 -72.66 50.20
N THR A 358 122.37 -72.08 51.41
CA THR A 358 123.37 -72.56 52.39
C THR A 358 123.05 -72.20 53.84
N ARG A 359 122.00 -72.79 54.44
CA ARG A 359 122.04 -73.29 55.84
C ARG A 359 120.74 -73.98 56.25
N VAL A 360 120.48 -75.12 55.60
CA VAL A 360 119.93 -76.29 56.29
C VAL A 360 121.11 -76.99 56.94
N ALA A 361 121.32 -76.75 58.22
CA ALA A 361 121.92 -77.65 59.20
C ALA A 361 122.12 -76.86 60.50
N LEU A 362 121.11 -76.90 61.37
CA LEU A 362 121.27 -77.15 62.80
C LEU A 362 119.88 -77.07 63.44
N GLU A 363 119.36 -78.27 63.69
CA GLU A 363 118.61 -78.68 64.89
C GLU A 363 117.42 -77.81 65.31
N ASN A 364 116.18 -78.26 65.07
CA ASN A 364 115.47 -79.24 65.92
C ASN A 364 115.43 -78.87 67.40
N GLU A 365 114.35 -78.23 67.84
CA GLU A 365 113.55 -78.62 69.03
C GLU A 365 112.24 -77.79 69.04
N TYR A 366 111.12 -78.39 68.62
CA TYR A 366 110.10 -79.08 69.44
C TYR A 366 109.07 -78.15 70.14
N THR A 367 107.98 -77.92 69.37
CA THR A 367 106.55 -77.72 69.69
C THR A 367 106.02 -77.80 71.15
N ALA A 368 105.29 -76.76 71.59
CA ALA A 368 103.80 -76.72 71.79
C ALA A 368 103.27 -75.94 73.04
N HIS A 369 102.39 -74.97 72.76
CA HIS A 369 101.23 -74.43 73.53
C HIS A 369 101.32 -73.30 74.61
N ALA A 370 100.51 -72.26 74.31
CA ALA A 370 99.63 -71.40 75.14
C ALA A 370 100.13 -70.03 75.71
N ALA A 371 99.58 -68.91 75.19
CA ALA A 371 98.68 -67.96 75.89
C ALA A 371 98.67 -66.51 75.30
N THR A 372 97.48 -66.03 74.85
CA THR A 372 96.89 -64.64 74.90
C THR A 372 97.63 -63.41 74.28
N ARG A 373 97.04 -62.36 73.67
CA ARG A 373 95.67 -61.84 73.42
C ARG A 373 95.76 -60.62 72.47
N THR A 374 94.77 -60.42 71.57
CA THR A 374 94.18 -59.13 71.02
C THR A 374 95.09 -58.01 70.47
N ALA A 375 94.77 -57.20 69.46
CA ALA A 375 93.68 -56.93 68.50
C ALA A 375 94.31 -55.98 67.43
N HIS A 376 93.89 -55.83 66.17
CA HIS A 376 92.56 -55.43 65.70
C HIS A 376 92.39 -55.74 64.21
N GLN A 377 91.14 -56.06 63.85
CA GLN A 377 90.58 -56.31 62.52
C GLN A 377 90.24 -55.01 61.80
N ASP A 378 90.19 -55.04 60.45
CA ASP A 378 89.02 -54.60 59.67
C ASP A 378 89.19 -54.93 58.17
N ASP A 379 88.05 -55.22 57.52
CA ASP A 379 87.68 -54.93 56.12
C ASP A 379 87.18 -56.09 55.23
N GLU A 380 85.98 -56.63 55.52
CA GLU A 380 85.16 -57.40 54.55
C GLU A 380 83.63 -57.23 54.78
N ARG A 381 83.11 -55.99 54.78
CA ARG A 381 81.65 -55.72 54.77
C ARG A 381 81.24 -54.48 53.94
N ALA A 382 81.66 -54.39 52.67
CA ALA A 382 81.37 -53.22 51.82
C ALA A 382 80.86 -53.53 50.39
N SER A 383 79.96 -54.52 50.19
CA SER A 383 79.42 -54.78 48.84
C SER A 383 77.94 -55.17 48.70
N ALA A 384 77.06 -54.87 49.67
CA ALA A 384 75.65 -55.27 49.59
C ALA A 384 74.58 -54.21 49.98
N HIS A 385 74.93 -52.93 50.13
CA HIS A 385 73.96 -51.86 50.52
C HIS A 385 73.87 -50.66 49.56
N GLY A 386 74.64 -50.63 48.46
CA GLY A 386 74.65 -49.51 47.50
C GLY A 386 73.84 -49.72 46.21
N THR A 387 73.33 -50.92 45.96
CA THR A 387 72.66 -51.31 44.71
C THR A 387 71.14 -51.21 44.74
N ASP A 388 70.51 -51.34 45.92
CA ASP A 388 69.04 -51.30 46.05
C ASP A 388 68.47 -49.88 46.05
N HIS A 389 69.00 -48.97 46.87
CA HIS A 389 68.57 -47.56 46.86
C HIS A 389 68.84 -46.84 45.54
N ARG A 390 69.86 -47.26 44.79
CA ARG A 390 70.16 -46.73 43.45
C ARG A 390 69.10 -47.14 42.43
N ARG A 391 68.57 -48.38 42.51
CA ARG A 391 67.47 -48.84 41.63
C ARG A 391 66.15 -48.18 41.98
N GLU A 392 65.80 -48.13 43.27
CA GLU A 392 64.56 -47.49 43.72
C GLU A 392 64.49 -46.00 43.36
N TYR A 393 65.61 -45.27 43.49
CA TYR A 393 65.68 -43.86 43.12
C TYR A 393 65.58 -43.63 41.61
N ILE A 394 66.25 -44.46 40.79
CA ILE A 394 66.17 -44.37 39.33
C ILE A 394 64.75 -44.72 38.84
N ASP A 395 64.09 -45.72 39.41
CA ASP A 395 62.71 -46.05 39.07
C ASP A 395 61.72 -44.96 39.50
N ALA A 396 61.90 -44.33 40.67
CA ALA A 396 61.08 -43.21 41.11
C ALA A 396 61.21 -41.99 40.18
N VAL A 397 62.44 -41.64 39.78
CA VAL A 397 62.69 -40.54 38.83
C VAL A 397 62.14 -40.87 37.44
N ASN A 398 62.31 -42.10 36.94
CA ASN A 398 61.74 -42.51 35.66
C ASN A 398 60.21 -42.48 35.67
N THR A 399 59.58 -42.87 36.78
CA THR A 399 58.12 -42.86 36.95
C THR A 399 57.56 -41.43 36.96
N LEU A 400 58.19 -40.52 37.71
CA LEU A 400 57.82 -39.10 37.74
C LEU A 400 58.04 -38.41 36.39
N THR A 401 59.12 -38.76 35.69
CA THR A 401 59.41 -38.22 34.34
C THR A 401 58.37 -38.71 33.32
N ALA A 402 57.96 -39.99 33.40
CA ALA A 402 56.93 -40.56 32.55
C ALA A 402 55.53 -39.98 32.84
N GLU A 403 55.20 -39.67 34.09
CA GLU A 403 53.97 -38.93 34.43
C GLU A 403 53.98 -37.49 33.96
N ALA A 404 55.09 -36.78 34.11
CA ALA A 404 55.25 -35.41 33.61
C ALA A 404 55.12 -35.34 32.09
N GLN A 405 55.72 -36.30 31.35
CA GLN A 405 55.59 -36.41 29.90
C GLN A 405 54.15 -36.72 29.47
N ARG A 406 53.45 -37.62 30.17
CA ARG A 406 52.03 -37.92 29.89
C ARG A 406 51.14 -36.69 30.09
N ARG A 407 51.31 -35.96 31.19
CA ARG A 407 50.57 -34.71 31.44
C ARG A 407 50.88 -33.62 30.40
N HIS A 408 52.13 -33.53 29.94
CA HIS A 408 52.50 -32.58 28.89
C HIS A 408 51.80 -32.90 27.56
N VAL A 409 51.72 -34.18 27.18
CA VAL A 409 51.02 -34.61 25.97
C VAL A 409 49.51 -34.37 26.09
N GLU A 410 48.89 -34.64 27.25
CA GLU A 410 47.47 -34.32 27.49
C GLU A 410 47.20 -32.81 27.38
N LEU A 411 48.06 -31.97 27.97
CA LEU A 411 47.90 -30.51 27.91
C LEU A 411 48.12 -29.95 26.50
N GLU A 412 49.07 -30.49 25.73
CA GLU A 412 49.24 -30.10 24.32
C GLU A 412 48.04 -30.52 23.47
N GLN A 413 47.46 -31.69 23.72
CA GLN A 413 46.23 -32.13 23.05
C GLN A 413 45.03 -31.24 23.43
N MET A 414 44.90 -30.85 24.69
CA MET A 414 43.87 -29.91 25.13
C MET A 414 44.04 -28.51 24.52
N LEU A 415 45.29 -28.01 24.42
CA LEU A 415 45.59 -26.73 23.79
C LEU A 415 45.31 -26.76 22.28
N ALA A 416 45.67 -27.85 21.60
CA ALA A 416 45.36 -28.05 20.19
C ALA A 416 43.85 -28.13 19.95
N ALA A 417 43.11 -28.83 20.81
CA ALA A 417 41.65 -28.91 20.75
C ALA A 417 40.98 -27.55 21.01
N ALA A 418 41.46 -26.79 22.00
CA ALA A 418 40.96 -25.45 22.31
C ALA A 418 41.27 -24.45 21.18
N SER A 419 42.46 -24.49 20.60
CA SER A 419 42.84 -23.63 19.47
C SER A 419 42.06 -23.98 18.20
N ALA A 420 41.86 -25.26 17.90
CA ALA A 420 40.99 -25.70 16.80
C ALA A 420 39.53 -25.27 17.01
N TYR A 421 39.04 -25.32 18.25
CA TYR A 421 37.70 -24.86 18.59
C TYR A 421 37.54 -23.34 18.47
N ALA A 422 38.53 -22.57 18.92
CA ALA A 422 38.57 -21.11 18.77
C ALA A 422 38.62 -20.69 17.29
N HIS A 423 39.46 -21.35 16.48
CA HIS A 423 39.54 -21.08 15.05
C HIS A 423 38.24 -21.44 14.30
N LYS A 424 37.58 -22.53 14.72
CA LYS A 424 36.25 -22.89 14.22
C LYS A 424 35.19 -21.83 14.57
N LEU A 425 35.22 -21.29 15.79
CA LEU A 425 34.31 -20.22 16.21
C LEU A 425 34.59 -18.89 15.48
N GLU A 426 35.85 -18.56 15.22
CA GLU A 426 36.23 -17.36 14.48
C GLU A 426 35.81 -17.44 13.01
N THR A 427 35.98 -18.62 12.39
CA THR A 427 35.48 -18.88 11.03
C THR A 427 33.95 -18.90 10.97
N ASP A 428 33.28 -19.47 11.97
CA ASP A 428 31.82 -19.40 12.11
C ASP A 428 31.33 -17.95 12.28
N TRP A 429 32.04 -17.12 13.06
CA TRP A 429 31.71 -15.71 13.28
C TRP A 429 31.94 -14.86 12.02
N LEU A 430 33.06 -15.05 11.32
CA LEU A 430 33.35 -14.40 10.04
C LEU A 430 32.31 -14.78 8.99
N SER A 431 31.92 -16.07 8.92
CA SER A 431 30.90 -16.54 7.98
C SER A 431 29.51 -15.95 8.30
N THR A 432 29.16 -15.85 9.58
CA THR A 432 27.88 -15.27 10.04
C THR A 432 27.83 -13.76 9.80
N SER A 433 28.95 -13.05 10.03
CA SER A 433 29.06 -11.61 9.85
C SER A 433 29.01 -11.22 8.38
N THR A 434 29.73 -11.95 7.52
CA THR A 434 29.67 -11.74 6.06
C THR A 434 28.30 -12.10 5.49
N TRP A 435 27.64 -13.13 6.01
CA TRP A 435 26.26 -13.45 5.67
C TRP A 435 25.28 -12.35 6.10
N ALA A 436 25.40 -11.81 7.31
CA ALA A 436 24.55 -10.73 7.82
C ALA A 436 24.70 -9.44 7.00
N LEU A 437 25.93 -9.04 6.68
CA LEU A 437 26.21 -7.89 5.81
C LEU A 437 25.70 -8.10 4.38
N SER A 438 25.80 -9.32 3.85
CA SER A 438 25.20 -9.70 2.56
C SER A 438 23.67 -9.61 2.61
N LEU A 439 23.04 -10.05 3.69
CA LEU A 439 21.59 -10.01 3.87
C LEU A 439 21.11 -8.56 3.96
N GLU A 440 21.79 -7.72 4.72
CA GLU A 440 21.51 -6.28 4.83
C GLU A 440 21.61 -5.60 3.46
N ARG A 441 22.68 -5.87 2.71
CA ARG A 441 22.85 -5.35 1.35
C ARG A 441 21.74 -5.82 0.41
N GLN A 442 21.34 -7.09 0.48
CA GLN A 442 20.23 -7.62 -0.32
C GLN A 442 18.90 -6.98 0.04
N VAL A 443 18.62 -6.76 1.33
CA VAL A 443 17.40 -6.07 1.78
C VAL A 443 17.37 -4.61 1.31
N LEU A 444 18.51 -3.90 1.37
CA LEU A 444 18.63 -2.53 0.87
C LEU A 444 18.47 -2.46 -0.66
N GLU A 445 19.08 -3.38 -1.40
CA GLU A 445 18.91 -3.50 -2.85
C GLU A 445 17.46 -3.84 -3.22
N MET A 446 16.80 -4.70 -2.45
CA MET A 446 15.38 -5.03 -2.63
C MET A 446 14.49 -3.82 -2.34
N ARG A 447 14.77 -3.05 -1.27
CA ARG A 447 14.05 -1.82 -0.91
C ARG A 447 14.20 -0.72 -1.96
N ASN A 448 15.37 -0.62 -2.59
CA ASN A 448 15.64 0.33 -3.66
C ASN A 448 15.19 -0.15 -5.05
N ASN A 449 14.75 -1.41 -5.19
CA ASN A 449 14.21 -1.93 -6.44
C ASN A 449 12.78 -1.42 -6.69
N ARG A 450 12.57 -0.74 -7.82
CA ARG A 450 11.27 -0.19 -8.23
C ARG A 450 10.16 -1.24 -8.28
N TYR A 451 10.46 -2.46 -8.71
CA TYR A 451 9.48 -3.56 -8.78
C TYR A 451 9.06 -4.06 -7.39
N TRP A 452 9.96 -4.03 -6.41
CA TRP A 452 9.62 -4.38 -5.03
C TRP A 452 8.69 -3.33 -4.42
N ARG A 453 8.97 -2.04 -4.60
CA ARG A 453 8.09 -0.96 -4.11
C ARG A 453 6.70 -0.98 -4.78
N LEU A 454 6.64 -1.30 -6.08
CA LEU A 454 5.38 -1.39 -6.83
C LEU A 454 4.50 -2.60 -6.43
N THR A 455 5.11 -3.71 -6.00
CA THR A 455 4.38 -4.95 -5.65
C THR A 455 4.14 -5.12 -4.15
N ALA A 456 4.59 -4.18 -3.32
CA ALA A 456 4.38 -4.21 -1.87
C ALA A 456 2.88 -4.30 -1.46
N PRO A 457 1.94 -3.56 -2.10
CA PRO A 457 0.52 -3.69 -1.77
C PRO A 457 -0.10 -5.03 -2.20
N LEU A 458 0.46 -5.69 -3.22
CA LEU A 458 -0.03 -6.98 -3.71
C LEU A 458 0.40 -8.15 -2.80
N ARG A 459 1.40 -7.93 -1.94
CA ARG A 459 1.99 -8.97 -1.09
C ARG A 459 1.35 -9.03 0.29
N THR A 460 0.80 -7.93 0.79
CA THR A 460 -0.10 -7.92 1.94
C THR A 460 -1.42 -8.64 1.62
N VAL A 461 -1.87 -8.60 0.36
CA VAL A 461 -3.03 -9.35 -0.13
C VAL A 461 -2.77 -10.87 -0.20
N GLY A 462 -1.51 -11.30 -0.36
CA GLY A 462 -1.14 -12.72 -0.42
C GLY A 462 -1.21 -13.48 0.92
N ALA A 463 -1.26 -12.76 2.05
CA ALA A 463 -1.42 -13.36 3.38
C ALA A 463 -2.89 -13.70 3.72
N SER A 464 -3.84 -13.11 3.00
CA SER A 464 -5.27 -13.35 3.15
C SER A 464 -5.74 -14.23 1.99
N GLY A 465 -6.00 -15.51 2.27
CA GLY A 465 -6.29 -16.52 1.26
C GLY A 465 -7.33 -16.14 0.19
N VAL A 466 -7.28 -16.89 -0.91
CA VAL A 466 -7.98 -16.84 -2.23
C VAL A 466 -9.37 -16.16 -2.32
N LYS A 467 -10.12 -15.98 -1.22
CA LYS A 467 -11.37 -15.20 -1.19
C LYS A 467 -11.17 -13.71 -1.46
N GLY A 468 -10.09 -13.09 -0.97
CA GLY A 468 -9.86 -11.64 -1.15
C GLY A 468 -9.64 -11.20 -2.60
N LEU A 469 -9.12 -12.11 -3.44
CA LEU A 469 -8.80 -11.83 -4.84
C LEU A 469 -10.05 -11.85 -5.73
N ALA A 470 -11.04 -12.69 -5.42
CA ALA A 470 -12.31 -12.75 -6.17
C ALA A 470 -13.20 -11.51 -5.90
N ASP A 471 -13.14 -10.96 -4.69
CA ASP A 471 -13.96 -9.81 -4.31
C ASP A 471 -13.29 -8.48 -4.70
N ALA A 472 -11.96 -8.39 -4.64
CA ALA A 472 -11.21 -7.27 -5.18
C ALA A 472 -11.30 -7.18 -6.72
N VAL A 473 -11.30 -8.32 -7.43
CA VAL A 473 -11.48 -8.34 -8.89
C VAL A 473 -12.91 -7.96 -9.28
N ARG A 474 -13.94 -8.37 -8.51
CA ARG A 474 -15.32 -7.91 -8.72
C ARG A 474 -15.51 -6.42 -8.43
N ALA A 475 -14.85 -5.88 -7.40
CA ALA A 475 -14.88 -4.46 -7.09
C ALA A 475 -14.09 -3.60 -8.11
N TRP A 476 -12.97 -4.13 -8.63
CA TRP A 476 -12.15 -3.44 -9.62
C TRP A 476 -12.77 -3.48 -11.02
N GLN A 477 -13.40 -4.59 -11.42
CA GLN A 477 -14.12 -4.69 -12.70
C GLN A 477 -15.37 -3.79 -12.78
N GLY A 478 -16.04 -3.50 -11.67
CA GLY A 478 -17.29 -2.73 -11.68
C GLY A 478 -17.13 -1.20 -11.72
N ARG A 479 -16.01 -0.65 -11.22
CA ARG A 479 -15.87 0.83 -11.06
C ARG A 479 -14.97 1.49 -12.10
N THR A 480 -13.88 0.87 -12.52
CA THR A 480 -12.97 1.48 -13.52
C THR A 480 -13.37 1.17 -14.95
N VAL A 481 -13.95 -0.01 -15.23
CA VAL A 481 -14.47 -0.36 -16.56
C VAL A 481 -15.71 0.48 -16.89
N THR A 482 -16.62 0.66 -15.94
CA THR A 482 -17.83 1.48 -16.13
C THR A 482 -17.50 2.97 -16.26
N TRP A 483 -16.44 3.44 -15.57
CA TRP A 483 -15.91 4.79 -15.72
C TRP A 483 -15.15 5.01 -17.04
N LEU A 484 -14.45 3.99 -17.57
CA LEU A 484 -13.79 4.06 -18.88
C LEU A 484 -14.78 3.90 -20.05
N VAL A 485 -15.85 3.14 -19.89
CA VAL A 485 -16.85 2.84 -20.92
C VAL A 485 -17.97 3.89 -20.99
N SER A 486 -18.20 4.67 -19.92
CA SER A 486 -19.18 5.77 -19.89
C SER A 486 -18.76 7.02 -20.67
N ARG A 487 -17.51 7.09 -21.15
CA ARG A 487 -17.00 8.18 -22.00
C ARG A 487 -16.96 7.75 -23.47
N GLU A 488 -17.99 8.14 -24.22
CA GLU A 488 -18.21 7.84 -25.65
C GLU A 488 -16.95 8.07 -26.54
N ARG A 489 -16.17 9.12 -26.24
CA ARG A 489 -14.93 9.46 -26.98
C ARG A 489 -13.77 8.49 -26.73
N LEU A 490 -13.64 7.92 -25.54
CA LEU A 490 -12.58 6.94 -25.20
C LEU A 490 -12.94 5.53 -25.68
N ARG A 491 -14.23 5.20 -25.65
CA ARG A 491 -14.79 3.95 -26.18
C ARG A 491 -14.47 3.77 -27.67
N ARG A 492 -14.59 4.83 -28.47
CA ARG A 492 -14.26 4.80 -29.92
C ARG A 492 -12.76 4.72 -30.24
N LEU A 493 -11.89 5.09 -29.29
CA LEU A 493 -10.43 5.09 -29.47
C LEU A 493 -9.74 3.81 -28.97
N ILE A 494 -10.26 3.19 -27.91
CA ILE A 494 -9.58 2.12 -27.18
C ILE A 494 -10.01 0.73 -27.67
N LEU A 495 -11.30 0.52 -27.95
CA LEU A 495 -11.84 -0.78 -28.37
C LEU A 495 -11.25 -1.31 -29.70
N PRO A 496 -11.06 -0.48 -30.76
CA PRO A 496 -10.45 -0.96 -31.99
C PRO A 496 -8.98 -1.37 -31.82
N ARG A 497 -8.25 -0.70 -30.91
CA ARG A 497 -6.82 -0.98 -30.67
C ARG A 497 -6.57 -2.20 -29.80
N LEU A 498 -7.44 -2.48 -28.83
CA LEU A 498 -7.37 -3.70 -28.01
C LEU A 498 -7.75 -4.96 -28.80
N ALA A 499 -8.69 -4.84 -29.74
CA ALA A 499 -9.07 -5.95 -30.64
C ALA A 499 -7.98 -6.31 -31.65
N GLN A 500 -7.04 -5.39 -31.93
CA GLN A 500 -5.91 -5.59 -32.86
C GLN A 500 -4.63 -6.14 -32.21
N MET A 501 -4.65 -6.55 -30.93
CA MET A 501 -3.47 -7.05 -30.21
C MET A 501 -3.57 -8.53 -29.79
N PRO A 502 -3.41 -9.50 -30.73
CA PRO A 502 -3.43 -10.94 -30.46
C PRO A 502 -2.38 -11.43 -29.46
N TRP A 503 -1.27 -10.70 -29.32
CA TRP A 503 -0.17 -11.06 -28.43
C TRP A 503 -0.55 -11.02 -26.94
N LEU A 504 -1.56 -10.21 -26.57
CA LEU A 504 -2.02 -10.08 -25.18
C LEU A 504 -2.84 -11.32 -24.76
N SER A 505 -3.73 -11.79 -25.63
CA SER A 505 -4.50 -13.05 -25.47
C SER A 505 -3.59 -14.27 -25.38
N ALA A 506 -2.54 -14.32 -26.22
CA ALA A 506 -1.57 -15.41 -26.24
C ALA A 506 -0.69 -15.45 -24.97
N ARG A 507 -0.43 -14.30 -24.34
CA ARG A 507 0.40 -14.18 -23.14
C ARG A 507 -0.37 -14.55 -21.87
N VAL A 508 -1.65 -14.19 -21.80
CA VAL A 508 -2.56 -14.58 -20.72
C VAL A 508 -2.85 -16.09 -20.79
N SER A 509 -3.07 -16.64 -21.99
CA SER A 509 -3.28 -18.09 -22.18
C SER A 509 -2.04 -18.92 -21.84
N ARG A 510 -0.82 -18.41 -22.12
CA ARG A 510 0.43 -19.07 -21.72
C ARG A 510 0.64 -19.06 -20.20
N ALA A 511 0.29 -17.97 -19.53
CA ALA A 511 0.37 -17.88 -18.07
C ALA A 511 -0.61 -18.83 -17.36
N VAL A 512 -1.81 -19.02 -17.94
CA VAL A 512 -2.83 -19.94 -17.40
C VAL A 512 -2.48 -21.41 -17.66
N ASN A 513 -1.88 -21.74 -18.82
CA ASN A 513 -1.44 -23.12 -19.11
C ASN A 513 -0.19 -23.55 -18.32
N GLN A 514 0.67 -22.63 -17.90
CA GLN A 514 1.81 -22.95 -17.02
C GLN A 514 1.39 -23.30 -15.59
N MET A 515 0.16 -22.94 -15.18
CA MET A 515 -0.36 -23.23 -13.84
C MET A 515 -1.12 -24.57 -13.74
N ARG A 516 -1.30 -25.31 -14.85
CA ARG A 516 -2.11 -26.55 -14.89
C ARG A 516 -1.34 -27.86 -15.10
N CYS A 517 -0.02 -27.85 -15.19
CA CYS A 517 0.75 -29.09 -15.28
C CYS A 517 1.28 -29.53 -13.90
N THR A 518 0.99 -30.79 -13.57
CA THR A 518 1.48 -31.57 -12.43
C THR A 518 3.01 -31.50 -12.27
N PRO A 519 3.53 -31.55 -11.03
CA PRO A 519 4.96 -31.36 -10.77
C PRO A 519 5.81 -32.55 -11.26
N PRO A 520 7.06 -32.33 -11.71
CA PRO A 520 7.99 -33.41 -12.04
C PRO A 520 8.46 -34.16 -10.76
N PRO A 521 8.89 -35.43 -10.87
CA PRO A 521 9.37 -36.20 -9.72
C PRO A 521 10.65 -35.58 -9.14
N PRO A 522 10.93 -35.79 -7.83
CA PRO A 522 12.05 -35.13 -7.17
C PRO A 522 13.41 -35.63 -7.72
N PRO A 523 14.43 -34.77 -7.83
CA PRO A 523 15.78 -35.20 -8.15
C PRO A 523 16.39 -35.98 -6.97
N PRO A 524 17.32 -36.93 -7.23
CA PRO A 524 17.90 -37.75 -6.19
C PRO A 524 18.79 -36.90 -5.27
N HIS A 525 18.53 -37.02 -3.96
CA HIS A 525 19.35 -36.58 -2.83
C HIS A 525 20.47 -35.56 -3.12
N ALA A 526 20.11 -34.28 -3.19
CA ALA A 526 21.07 -33.20 -2.96
C ALA A 526 21.24 -33.02 -1.44
N ARG A 527 22.48 -33.16 -0.99
CA ARG A 527 22.91 -33.21 0.41
C ARG A 527 22.43 -32.01 1.20
N GLN A 528 21.96 -32.32 2.40
CA GLN A 528 21.44 -31.44 3.43
C GLN A 528 22.58 -30.68 4.11
N THR A 529 23.20 -29.69 3.45
CA THR A 529 24.21 -28.82 4.08
C THR A 529 24.21 -27.46 3.41
N ASP A 530 23.63 -26.46 4.07
CA ASP A 530 24.05 -25.04 4.08
C ASP A 530 23.03 -24.21 4.87
N VAL A 531 22.72 -24.69 6.08
CA VAL A 531 22.02 -23.93 7.12
C VAL A 531 22.85 -24.13 8.37
N PRO A 532 23.53 -23.08 8.89
CA PRO A 532 24.21 -23.16 10.17
C PRO A 532 23.27 -23.74 11.24
N PRO A 533 23.73 -24.71 12.07
CA PRO A 533 22.88 -25.43 13.02
C PRO A 533 22.15 -24.53 14.03
N GLN A 534 22.59 -23.26 14.21
CA GLN A 534 21.92 -22.27 15.04
C GLN A 534 20.54 -21.80 14.50
N LEU A 535 20.20 -22.10 13.24
CA LEU A 535 18.94 -21.66 12.60
C LEU A 535 17.78 -22.67 12.71
N ILE A 536 17.99 -23.83 13.34
CA ILE A 536 16.98 -24.89 13.49
C ILE A 536 15.83 -24.46 14.40
N ASN A 537 16.10 -23.57 15.37
CA ASN A 537 15.14 -23.11 16.39
C ASN A 537 14.40 -21.81 16.01
N LEU A 538 14.52 -21.32 14.77
CA LEU A 538 13.79 -20.13 14.34
C LEU A 538 12.26 -20.36 14.31
N PRO A 539 11.44 -19.37 14.70
CA PRO A 539 9.99 -19.42 14.53
C PRO A 539 9.62 -19.73 13.08
N ALA A 540 8.50 -20.44 12.86
CA ALA A 540 8.06 -20.87 11.53
C ALA A 540 7.98 -19.72 10.51
N SER A 541 7.60 -18.52 10.95
CA SER A 541 7.58 -17.29 10.13
C SER A 541 8.96 -16.88 9.61
N ALA A 542 10.01 -16.94 10.45
CA ALA A 542 11.37 -16.59 10.06
C ALA A 542 11.98 -17.61 9.09
N ARG A 543 11.64 -18.90 9.22
CA ARG A 543 12.05 -19.95 8.26
C ARG A 543 11.37 -19.79 6.90
N GLN A 544 10.11 -19.34 6.89
CA GLN A 544 9.36 -19.08 5.65
C GLN A 544 9.96 -17.91 4.85
N VAL A 545 10.28 -16.81 5.53
CA VAL A 545 10.94 -15.64 4.91
C VAL A 545 12.32 -16.02 4.35
N LEU A 546 13.09 -16.83 5.07
CA LEU A 546 14.39 -17.32 4.61
C LEU A 546 14.26 -18.23 3.37
N ALA A 547 13.22 -19.07 3.30
CA ALA A 547 12.93 -19.92 2.16
C ALA A 547 12.53 -19.13 0.90
N ASP A 548 11.80 -18.02 1.08
CA ASP A 548 11.39 -17.15 -0.02
C ASP A 548 12.57 -16.33 -0.56
N LEU A 549 13.47 -15.86 0.32
CA LEU A 549 14.71 -15.20 -0.08
C LEU A 549 15.64 -16.13 -0.88
N ARG A 550 15.73 -17.42 -0.50
CA ARG A 550 16.50 -18.43 -1.24
C ARG A 550 15.91 -18.75 -2.62
N ARG A 551 14.57 -18.77 -2.76
CA ARG A 551 13.90 -18.96 -4.05
C ARG A 551 14.21 -17.82 -5.03
N ILE A 552 14.35 -16.60 -4.53
CA ILE A 552 14.66 -15.43 -5.36
C ILE A 552 16.12 -15.48 -5.85
N THR A 553 17.06 -15.91 -5.00
CA THR A 553 18.50 -16.01 -5.35
C THR A 553 18.79 -17.12 -6.37
N LEU A 554 18.05 -18.23 -6.35
CA LEU A 554 18.21 -19.34 -7.31
C LEU A 554 17.63 -19.04 -8.71
N SER A 555 16.78 -18.01 -8.86
CA SER A 555 16.27 -17.58 -10.18
C SER A 555 17.24 -16.66 -10.96
N LYS A 556 18.39 -16.33 -10.35
CA LYS A 556 19.48 -15.54 -10.96
C LYS A 556 20.79 -16.32 -10.94
N LYS A 557 20.83 -17.43 -11.66
CA LYS A 557 22.05 -17.85 -12.38
C LYS A 557 21.67 -17.94 -13.86
N PRO A 558 22.57 -17.52 -14.78
CA PRO A 558 22.24 -17.33 -16.19
C PRO A 558 21.71 -18.60 -16.86
#